data_AF-A0A971NQK9-F1
#
_entry.id   AF-A0A971NQK9-F1
#
_cell.length_a   1.000
_cell.length_b   1.000
_cell.length_c   1.000
_cell.angle_alpha   90.00
_cell.angle_beta   90.00
_cell.angle_gamma   90.00
#
_symmetry.space_group_name_H-M   'P 1'
#
loop_
_entity.id
_entity.type
_entity.pdbx_description
1 polymer ?
#
loop_
_entity_poly.entity_id
_entity_poly.type
_entity_poly.pdbx_seq_one_letter_code
_entity_poly.pdbx_strand_id
1 'polypeptide(L)'
;MSDNIYNPKVLTDQLQKAGLPVASVSSTGRVDYARALSKAEMVLAESVLKSHDPRPSDFEIRVEKMQKAGITFEMLVLALWDQIIKGDDSAATALNEKMASVFNLMG
;
A
#
# COMPACT_ATOMS: atom_id res chain seq x y z
N MET A 1 19.09 -1.88 15.52
CA MET A 1 17.83 -1.13 15.63
C MET A 1 16.94 -1.68 14.55
N SER A 2 15.78 -2.23 14.90
CA SER A 2 14.86 -2.80 13.93
C SER A 2 14.32 -1.64 13.11
N ASP A 3 14.69 -1.55 11.84
CA ASP A 3 14.10 -0.61 10.89
C ASP A 3 12.64 -1.02 10.70
N ASN A 4 11.76 -0.59 11.61
CA ASN A 4 10.33 -0.63 11.38
C ASN A 4 10.07 0.35 10.23
N ILE A 5 10.00 -0.18 9.01
CA ILE A 5 9.51 0.57 7.86
C ILE A 5 8.01 0.74 8.11
N TYR A 6 7.61 1.88 8.65
CA TYR A 6 6.19 2.17 8.85
C TYR A 6 5.56 2.46 7.49
N ASN A 7 4.38 1.91 7.23
CA ASN A 7 3.57 2.36 6.12
C ASN A 7 2.99 3.74 6.48
N PRO A 8 3.51 4.85 5.90
CA PRO A 8 3.16 6.18 6.38
C PRO A 8 1.71 6.53 6.06
N LYS A 9 1.19 6.01 4.94
CA LYS A 9 -0.18 6.24 4.52
C LYS A 9 -1.17 5.57 5.48
N VAL A 10 -0.95 4.30 5.77
CA VAL A 10 -1.81 3.54 6.69
C VAL A 10 -1.76 4.14 8.09
N LEU A 11 -0.56 4.47 8.58
CA LEU A 11 -0.42 5.07 9.92
C LEU A 11 -1.07 6.47 9.98
N THR A 12 -0.94 7.28 8.93
CA THR A 12 -1.64 8.58 8.83
C THR A 12 -3.15 8.40 8.93
N ASP A 13 -3.72 7.47 8.14
CA ASP A 13 -5.15 7.19 8.14
C ASP A 13 -5.64 6.70 9.52
N GLN A 14 -4.88 5.84 10.18
CA GLN A 14 -5.22 5.31 11.51
C GLN A 14 -5.24 6.42 12.56
N LEU A 15 -4.22 7.29 12.58
CA LEU A 15 -4.14 8.38 13.53
C LEU A 15 -5.22 9.44 13.27
N GLN A 16 -5.53 9.75 12.01
CA GLN A 16 -6.62 10.67 11.64
C GLN A 16 -7.99 10.11 12.02
N LYS A 17 -8.24 8.81 11.80
CA LYS A 17 -9.47 8.13 12.23
C LYS A 17 -9.63 8.11 13.75
N ALA A 18 -8.52 8.09 14.48
CA ALA A 18 -8.50 8.26 15.94
C ALA A 18 -8.77 9.72 16.38
N GLY A 19 -8.94 10.66 15.45
CA GLY A 19 -9.22 12.07 15.75
C GLY A 19 -7.98 12.90 16.07
N LEU A 20 -6.77 12.38 15.79
CA LEU A 20 -5.53 13.09 16.08
C LEU A 20 -5.21 14.12 14.98
N PRO A 21 -4.67 15.30 15.34
CA PRO A 21 -4.35 16.37 14.40
C PRO A 21 -3.04 16.09 13.65
N VAL A 22 -2.98 15.03 12.84
CA VAL A 22 -1.79 14.59 12.11
C VAL A 22 -1.60 15.43 10.86
N ALA A 23 -0.41 15.98 10.67
CA ALA A 23 -0.01 16.69 9.46
C ALA A 23 0.70 15.74 8.47
N SER A 24 1.63 14.92 8.97
CA SER A 24 2.36 13.95 8.15
C SER A 24 2.97 12.83 8.98
N VAL A 25 3.22 11.70 8.32
CA VAL A 25 3.97 10.57 8.88
C VAL A 25 5.13 10.25 7.95
N SER A 26 6.30 9.99 8.50
CA SER A 26 7.49 9.56 7.75
C SER A 26 7.58 8.03 7.65
N SER A 27 8.40 7.53 6.72
CA SER A 27 8.70 6.09 6.58
C SER A 27 9.39 5.47 7.80
N THR A 28 9.97 6.28 8.69
CA THR A 28 10.57 5.81 9.94
C THR A 28 9.58 5.80 11.11
N GLY A 29 8.31 6.17 10.88
CA GLY A 29 7.26 6.20 11.91
C GLY A 29 7.22 7.49 12.73
N ARG A 30 8.09 8.48 12.46
CA ARG A 30 7.93 9.82 13.04
C ARG A 30 6.62 10.43 12.55
N VAL A 31 5.83 10.91 13.49
CA VAL A 31 4.56 11.61 13.26
C VAL A 31 4.75 13.09 13.54
N ASP A 32 4.40 13.94 12.58
CA ASP A 32 4.34 15.39 12.75
C ASP A 32 2.86 15.79 12.89
N TYR A 33 2.54 16.52 13.96
CA TYR A 33 1.20 16.98 14.27
C TYR A 33 1.02 18.46 13.89
N ALA A 34 -0.18 18.83 13.44
CA ALA A 34 -0.52 20.20 13.05
C ALA A 34 -0.53 21.18 14.24
N ARG A 35 -0.69 20.66 15.46
CA ARG A 35 -0.57 21.39 16.72
C ARG A 35 -0.05 20.48 17.82
N ALA A 36 0.34 21.06 18.96
CA ALA A 36 0.64 20.28 20.15
C ALA A 36 -0.57 19.42 20.58
N LEU A 37 -0.28 18.19 20.97
CA LEU A 37 -1.27 17.25 21.51
C LEU A 37 -1.57 17.57 22.98
N SER A 38 -2.82 17.37 23.37
CA SER A 38 -3.21 17.25 24.77
C SER A 38 -2.74 15.93 25.37
N LYS A 39 -2.75 15.80 26.70
CA LYS A 39 -2.36 14.55 27.38
C LYS A 39 -3.20 13.34 26.94
N ALA A 40 -4.51 13.53 26.73
CA ALA A 40 -5.38 12.46 26.27
C ALA A 40 -5.04 12.02 24.84
N GLU A 41 -4.76 12.98 23.95
CA GLU A 41 -4.32 12.72 22.58
C GLU A 41 -2.96 12.03 22.53
N MET A 42 -2.02 12.37 23.43
CA MET A 42 -0.73 11.67 23.53
C MET A 42 -0.92 10.18 23.86
N VAL A 43 -1.76 9.86 24.84
CA VAL A 43 -2.08 8.47 25.22
C VAL A 43 -2.73 7.72 24.05
N LEU A 44 -3.64 8.38 23.34
CA LEU A 44 -4.29 7.80 22.16
C LEU A 44 -3.30 7.55 21.01
N ALA A 45 -2.42 8.53 20.73
CA ALA A 45 -1.37 8.40 19.73
C ALA A 45 -0.43 7.23 20.02
N GLU A 46 0.02 7.08 21.27
CA GLU A 46 0.85 5.95 21.68
C GLU A 46 0.14 4.61 21.49
N SER A 47 -1.16 4.54 21.78
CA SER A 47 -1.97 3.33 21.59
C SER A 47 -2.07 2.93 20.11
N VAL A 48 -2.30 3.91 19.23
CA VAL A 48 -2.33 3.68 17.77
C VAL A 48 -0.94 3.25 17.26
N LEU A 49 0.13 3.91 17.70
CA LEU A 49 1.50 3.56 17.30
C LEU A 49 1.91 2.14 17.75
N LYS A 50 1.48 1.70 18.94
CA LYS A 50 1.76 0.35 19.45
C LYS A 50 0.99 -0.75 18.72
N SER A 51 -0.20 -0.43 18.22
CA SER A 51 -1.07 -1.37 17.51
C SER A 51 -0.85 -1.37 16.00
N HIS A 52 -0.10 -0.41 15.47
CA HIS A 52 0.19 -0.31 14.05
C HIS A 52 1.05 -1.49 13.58
N ASP A 53 0.58 -2.20 12.56
CA ASP A 53 1.38 -3.16 11.81
C ASP A 53 2.18 -2.41 10.73
N PRO A 54 3.52 -2.32 10.84
CA PRO A 54 4.33 -1.61 9.87
C PRO A 54 4.42 -2.32 8.52
N ARG A 55 3.99 -3.59 8.42
CA ARG A 55 4.12 -4.36 7.17
C ARG A 55 3.28 -3.73 6.05
N PRO A 56 3.81 -3.68 4.81
CA PRO A 56 3.02 -3.28 3.66
C PRO A 56 1.83 -4.22 3.48
N SER A 57 0.72 -3.68 3.00
CA SER A 57 -0.47 -4.47 2.69
C SER A 57 -0.21 -5.41 1.52
N ASP A 58 -1.00 -6.49 1.41
CA ASP A 58 -0.94 -7.41 0.27
C ASP A 58 -1.11 -6.68 -1.08
N PHE A 59 -1.91 -5.62 -1.10
CA PHE A 59 -2.10 -4.78 -2.28
C PHE A 59 -0.81 -4.05 -2.66
N GLU A 60 -0.13 -3.42 -1.69
CA GLU A 60 1.13 -2.71 -1.94
C GLU A 60 2.25 -3.67 -2.35
N ILE A 61 2.34 -4.83 -1.68
CA ILE A 61 3.26 -5.91 -2.07
C ILE A 61 2.97 -6.35 -3.52
N ARG A 62 1.69 -6.47 -3.90
CA ARG A 62 1.28 -6.84 -5.25
C ARG A 62 1.69 -5.79 -6.27
N VAL A 63 1.41 -4.51 -5.99
CA VAL A 63 1.78 -3.38 -6.86
C VAL A 63 3.29 -3.30 -7.05
N GLU A 64 4.08 -3.41 -5.97
CA GLU A 64 5.54 -3.38 -6.04
C GLU A 64 6.09 -4.54 -6.88
N LYS A 65 5.57 -5.76 -6.69
CA LYS A 65 5.95 -6.93 -7.49
C LYS A 65 5.62 -6.75 -8.97
N MET A 66 4.45 -6.22 -9.31
CA MET A 66 4.07 -5.92 -10.70
C MET A 66 4.99 -4.87 -11.33
N GLN A 67 5.28 -3.79 -10.61
CA GLN A 67 6.19 -2.74 -11.08
C GLN A 67 7.60 -3.28 -11.33
N LYS A 68 8.15 -4.09 -10.41
CA LYS A 68 9.46 -4.75 -10.59
C LYS A 68 9.49 -5.69 -11.80
N ALA A 69 8.36 -6.30 -12.13
CA ALA A 69 8.20 -7.12 -13.33
C ALA A 69 7.98 -6.31 -14.62
N GLY A 70 7.94 -4.98 -14.54
CA GLY A 70 7.61 -4.11 -15.67
C GLY A 70 6.17 -4.30 -16.17
N ILE A 71 5.24 -4.62 -15.26
CA ILE A 71 3.80 -4.63 -15.53
C ILE A 71 3.25 -3.29 -15.06
N THR A 72 2.79 -2.46 -16.00
CA THR A 72 2.21 -1.16 -15.69
C THR A 72 0.68 -1.23 -15.62
N PHE A 73 0.07 -0.20 -15.02
CA PHE A 73 -1.38 -0.12 -14.95
C PHE A 73 -2.02 0.04 -16.34
N GLU A 74 -1.37 0.78 -17.24
CA GLU A 74 -1.81 1.00 -18.62
C GLU A 74 -1.86 -0.33 -19.39
N MET A 75 -0.89 -1.21 -19.19
CA MET A 75 -0.90 -2.55 -19.80
C MET A 75 -2.12 -3.36 -19.36
N LEU A 76 -2.45 -3.31 -18.07
CA LEU A 76 -3.63 -4.00 -17.52
C LEU A 76 -4.93 -3.43 -18.10
N VAL A 77 -5.06 -2.10 -18.16
CA VAL A 77 -6.26 -1.42 -18.68
C VAL A 77 -6.45 -1.70 -20.17
N LEU A 78 -5.40 -1.61 -20.98
CA LEU A 78 -5.50 -1.85 -22.42
C LEU A 78 -5.81 -3.33 -22.73
N ALA A 79 -5.19 -4.26 -22.01
CA ALA A 79 -5.50 -5.68 -22.17
C ALA A 79 -6.94 -6.02 -21.78
N LEU A 80 -7.46 -5.45 -20.69
CA LEU A 80 -8.87 -5.59 -20.29
C LEU A 80 -9.81 -4.98 -21.33
N TRP A 81 -9.46 -3.80 -21.85
CA TRP A 81 -10.23 -3.15 -22.89
C TRP A 81 -10.31 -4.01 -24.15
N ASP A 82 -9.18 -4.52 -24.63
CA ASP A 82 -9.12 -5.37 -25.82
C ASP A 82 -9.91 -6.66 -25.64
N GLN A 83 -9.83 -7.29 -24.46
CA GLN A 83 -10.61 -8.47 -24.15
C GLN A 83 -12.11 -8.19 -24.13
N ILE A 84 -12.56 -7.11 -23.49
CA ILE A 84 -13.99 -6.81 -23.31
C ILE A 84 -14.62 -6.26 -24.59
N ILE A 85 -13.92 -5.36 -25.27
CA ILE A 85 -14.46 -4.59 -26.40
C ILE A 85 -14.19 -5.29 -27.73
N LYS A 86 -13.01 -5.89 -27.90
CA LYS A 86 -12.62 -6.55 -29.15
C LYS A 86 -12.77 -8.07 -29.10
N GLY A 87 -12.99 -8.65 -27.91
CA GLY A 87 -12.99 -10.10 -27.71
C GLY A 87 -11.59 -10.73 -27.86
N ASP A 88 -10.53 -9.92 -27.85
CA ASP A 88 -9.15 -10.37 -28.00
C ASP A 88 -8.50 -10.51 -26.61
N ASP A 89 -8.32 -11.74 -26.17
CA ASP A 89 -7.75 -12.06 -24.87
C ASP A 89 -6.22 -12.29 -24.90
N SER A 90 -5.55 -12.08 -26.03
CA SER A 90 -4.12 -12.40 -26.20
C SER A 90 -3.25 -11.62 -25.22
N ALA A 91 -3.45 -10.30 -25.13
CA ALA A 91 -2.71 -9.43 -24.21
C ALA A 91 -3.04 -9.75 -22.73
N ALA A 92 -4.30 -10.07 -22.43
CA ALA A 92 -4.73 -10.44 -21.09
C ALA A 92 -4.12 -11.77 -20.65
N THR A 93 -4.05 -12.76 -21.55
CA THR A 93 -3.42 -14.06 -21.32
C THR A 93 -1.92 -13.92 -21.07
N ALA A 94 -1.20 -13.18 -21.93
CA ALA A 94 0.23 -12.94 -21.75
C ALA A 94 0.55 -12.21 -20.43
N LEU A 95 -0.28 -11.22 -20.04
CA LEU A 95 -0.14 -10.55 -18.76
C LEU A 95 -0.44 -11.47 -17.58
N ASN A 96 -1.45 -12.34 -17.68
CA ASN A 96 -1.76 -13.33 -16.65
C ASN A 96 -0.61 -14.32 -16.44
N GLU A 97 0.00 -14.84 -17.51
CA GLU A 97 1.17 -15.72 -17.42
C GLU A 97 2.36 -15.01 -16.75
N LYS A 98 2.61 -13.76 -17.16
CA LYS A 98 3.66 -12.94 -16.55
C LYS A 98 3.39 -12.71 -15.06
N MET A 99 2.15 -12.38 -14.67
CA MET A 99 1.76 -12.26 -13.27
C MET A 99 1.88 -13.58 -12.51
N ALA A 100 1.52 -14.71 -13.10
CA ALA A 100 1.66 -16.02 -12.47
C ALA A 100 3.12 -16.34 -12.10
N SER A 101 4.06 -15.98 -12.97
CA SER A 101 5.51 -16.10 -12.70
C SER A 101 6.00 -15.17 -11.58
N VAL A 102 5.42 -13.97 -11.46
CA VAL A 102 5.78 -12.97 -10.44
C VAL A 102 5.26 -13.34 -9.05
N PHE A 103 4.12 -14.01 -9.00
CA PHE A 103 3.44 -14.37 -7.75
C PHE A 103 3.68 -15.82 -7.30
N ASN A 104 4.50 -16.60 -8.03
CA ASN A 104 4.68 -18.04 -7.81
C ASN A 104 3.33 -18.77 -7.71
N LEU A 105 2.39 -18.45 -8.60
CA LEU A 105 1.06 -19.06 -8.62
C LEU A 105 1.03 -20.41 -9.36
N MET A 106 2.20 -20.88 -9.83
CA MET A 106 2.38 -22.24 -10.34
C MET A 106 3.27 -23.03 -9.38
N GLY A 107 2.62 -23.69 -8.42
CA GLY A 107 3.15 -24.74 -7.57
C GLY A 107 2.13 -25.86 -7.48
#